data_AF-A0A090QLT2-F1
#
_entry.id   AF-A0A090QLT2-F1
#
_cell.length_a   1.000
_cell.length_b   1.000
_cell.length_c   1.000
_cell.angle_alpha   90.00
_cell.angle_beta   90.00
_cell.angle_gamma   90.00
#
_symmetry.space_group_name_H-M   'P 1'
#
loop_
_entity.id
_entity.type
_entity.pdbx_description
1 polymer ?
#
loop_
_entity_poly.entity_id
_entity_poly.type
_entity_poly.pdbx_seq_one_letter_code
_entity_poly.pdbx_strand_id
1 'polypeptide(L)' 'MIHLAESERENQVIAERSGGKSPVEYMADIGALTPNLVGAHVINVDDQDIALLKKHDVGVAHNMSANIKSAKGVSPA' A
#
# COMPACT_ATOMS: atom_id res chain seq x y z
N MET A 1 8.70 8.62 -1.48
CA MET A 1 8.47 7.25 -1.98
C MET A 1 8.70 6.28 -0.83
N ILE A 2 7.82 5.29 -0.67
CA ILE A 2 7.89 4.29 0.40
C ILE A 2 7.36 2.94 -0.14
N HIS A 3 7.86 1.80 0.35
CA HIS A 3 7.16 0.52 0.16
C HIS A 3 5.83 0.58 0.91
N LEU A 4 4.75 0.15 0.28
CA LEU A 4 3.42 0.23 0.86
C LEU A 4 2.62 -1.01 0.44
N ALA A 5 2.03 -1.68 1.43
CA ALA A 5 1.19 -2.85 1.23
C ALA A 5 1.86 -3.91 0.33
N GLU A 6 3.14 -4.19 0.58
CA GLU A 6 3.94 -5.12 -0.24
C GLU A 6 3.90 -6.55 0.32
N SER A 7 3.80 -6.71 1.65
CA SER A 7 4.03 -8.01 2.29
C SER A 7 3.02 -8.34 3.38
N GLU A 8 2.74 -9.64 3.54
CA GLU A 8 1.88 -10.15 4.62
C GLU A 8 2.36 -9.73 6.03
N ARG A 9 3.68 -9.68 6.24
CA ARG A 9 4.25 -9.25 7.51
C ARG A 9 3.93 -7.78 7.80
N GLU A 10 4.01 -6.91 6.80
CA GLU A 10 3.63 -5.49 6.94
C GLU A 10 2.16 -5.39 7.34
N ASN A 11 1.28 -6.09 6.62
CA ASN A 11 -0.16 -6.11 6.88
C ASN A 11 -0.45 -6.53 8.33
N GLN A 12 0.15 -7.63 8.80
CA GLN A 12 -0.03 -8.13 10.16
C GLN A 12 0.43 -7.11 11.20
N VAL A 13 1.64 -6.56 11.05
CA VAL A 13 2.21 -5.62 12.03
C VAL A 13 1.41 -4.31 12.07
N ILE A 14 0.94 -3.80 10.93
CA ILE A 14 0.11 -2.60 10.92
C ILE A 14 -1.25 -2.89 11.52
N ALA A 15 -1.92 -3.99 11.16
CA ALA A 15 -3.20 -4.36 11.72
C ALA A 15 -3.14 -4.48 13.25
N GLU A 16 -2.13 -5.15 13.80
CA GLU A 16 -1.91 -5.27 15.25
C GLU A 16 -1.78 -3.91 15.96
N ARG A 17 -1.13 -2.94 15.32
CA ARG A 17 -0.83 -1.62 15.91
C ARG A 17 -1.93 -0.59 15.73
N SER A 18 -2.77 -0.77 14.71
CA SER A 18 -3.72 0.26 14.25
C SER A 18 -5.18 -0.09 14.54
N GLY A 19 -5.43 -1.25 15.16
CA GLY A 19 -6.79 -1.74 15.44
C GLY A 19 -7.43 -2.43 14.24
N GLY A 20 -6.62 -3.11 13.42
CA GLY A 20 -7.07 -3.92 12.29
C GLY A 20 -7.02 -3.24 10.92
N LYS A 21 -6.39 -2.06 10.80
CA LYS A 21 -6.33 -1.31 9.55
C LYS A 21 -5.30 -1.88 8.58
N SER A 22 -5.52 -1.68 7.29
CA SER A 22 -4.51 -1.89 6.25
C SER A 22 -3.36 -0.88 6.39
N PRO A 23 -2.18 -1.13 5.77
CA PRO A 23 -1.12 -0.13 5.65
C PRO A 23 -1.57 1.18 5.02
N VAL A 24 -2.48 1.13 4.04
CA VAL A 24 -2.98 2.31 3.32
C VAL A 24 -3.95 3.11 4.20
N GLU A 25 -4.91 2.45 4.85
CA GLU A 25 -5.81 3.07 5.82
C GLU A 25 -5.04 3.74 6.96
N TYR A 26 -4.04 3.06 7.51
CA TYR A 26 -3.18 3.63 8.55
C TYR A 26 -2.44 4.88 8.06
N MET A 27 -1.89 4.86 6.85
CA MET A 27 -1.25 6.04 6.24
C MET A 27 -2.24 7.20 6.03
N ALA A 28 -3.50 6.90 5.69
CA ALA A 28 -4.54 7.92 5.56
C ALA A 28 -4.85 8.58 6.89
N ASP A 29 -5.01 7.78 7.96
CA ASP A 29 -5.34 8.24 9.30
C ASP A 29 -4.29 9.15 9.92
N ILE A 30 -3.01 8.88 9.67
CA ILE A 30 -1.91 9.73 10.15
C ILE A 30 -1.65 10.94 9.23
N GLY A 31 -2.41 11.11 8.16
CA GLY A 31 -2.28 12.21 7.20
C GLY A 31 -1.05 12.10 6.28
N ALA A 32 -0.51 10.90 6.09
CA ALA A 32 0.70 10.68 5.28
C ALA A 32 0.41 10.55 3.76
N LEU A 33 -0.82 10.23 3.37
CA LEU A 33 -1.22 10.16 1.96
C LEU A 33 -1.34 11.58 1.37
N THR A 34 -0.49 11.89 0.40
CA THR A 34 -0.43 13.19 -0.28
C THR A 34 -0.16 13.04 -1.78
N PRO A 35 -0.40 14.07 -2.59
CA PRO A 35 -0.09 14.04 -4.02
C PRO A 35 1.40 13.86 -4.36
N ASN A 36 2.29 14.14 -3.39
CA ASN A 36 3.73 13.99 -3.55
C ASN A 36 4.26 12.63 -3.05
N LEU A 37 3.36 11.77 -2.54
CA LEU A 37 3.72 10.41 -2.13
C LEU A 37 3.68 9.48 -3.33
N VAL A 38 4.68 8.60 -3.42
CA VAL A 38 4.67 7.47 -4.34
C VAL A 38 4.73 6.18 -3.51
N GLY A 39 3.66 5.38 -3.58
CA GLY A 39 3.59 4.04 -3.01
C GLY A 39 4.22 3.02 -3.95
N ALA A 40 5.27 2.36 -3.49
CA ALA A 40 5.91 1.29 -4.23
C ALA A 40 5.24 -0.05 -3.91
N HIS A 41 5.11 -0.89 -4.94
CA HIS A 41 4.46 -2.21 -4.91
C HIS A 41 2.94 -2.14 -4.84
N VAL A 42 2.35 -1.78 -3.70
CA VAL A 42 0.89 -1.67 -3.51
C VAL A 42 0.19 -2.96 -3.97
N ILE A 43 0.64 -4.10 -3.45
CA ILE A 43 0.21 -5.43 -3.89
C ILE A 43 -1.02 -5.88 -3.09
N ASN A 44 -0.92 -5.80 -1.78
CA ASN A 44 -1.91 -6.30 -0.85
C ASN A 44 -2.90 -5.19 -0.46
N VAL A 45 -3.69 -4.74 -1.42
CA VAL A 45 -4.71 -3.68 -1.24
C VAL A 45 -6.09 -4.15 -1.68
N ASP A 46 -7.13 -3.58 -1.10
CA ASP A 46 -8.53 -3.77 -1.49
C ASP A 46 -9.15 -2.53 -2.17
N ASP A 47 -10.44 -2.61 -2.50
CA ASP A 47 -11.17 -1.51 -3.15
C ASP A 47 -11.22 -0.23 -2.30
N GLN A 48 -11.21 -0.35 -0.96
CA GLN A 48 -11.22 0.81 -0.05
C GLN A 48 -9.85 1.48 -0.03
N ASP A 49 -8.78 0.69 0.01
CA ASP A 49 -7.40 1.17 -0.09
C ASP A 49 -7.17 1.92 -1.42
N ILE A 50 -7.63 1.35 -2.54
CA ILE A 50 -7.53 1.96 -3.86
C ILE A 50 -8.30 3.29 -3.89
N ALA A 51 -9.49 3.34 -3.28
CA ALA A 51 -10.27 4.57 -3.18
C ALA A 51 -9.55 5.66 -2.35
N LEU A 52 -8.87 5.29 -1.26
CA LEU A 52 -8.06 6.21 -0.45
C LEU A 52 -6.85 6.74 -1.23
N LEU A 53 -6.09 5.86 -1.90
CA LEU A 53 -4.94 6.26 -2.71
C LEU A 53 -5.36 7.26 -3.80
N LYS A 54 -6.47 6.97 -4.50
CA LYS A 54 -7.05 7.86 -5.52
C LYS A 54 -7.54 9.19 -4.93
N LYS A 55 -8.23 9.16 -3.79
CA LYS A 55 -8.73 10.36 -3.10
C LYS A 55 -7.60 11.33 -2.73
N HIS A 56 -6.43 10.80 -2.35
CA HIS A 56 -5.26 11.57 -1.94
C HIS A 56 -4.25 11.84 -3.07
N ASP A 57 -4.57 11.45 -4.31
CA ASP A 57 -3.73 11.61 -5.51
C ASP A 57 -2.34 10.98 -5.38
N VAL A 58 -2.25 9.83 -4.71
CA VAL A 58 -0.98 9.15 -4.46
C VAL A 58 -0.51 8.45 -5.74
N GLY A 59 0.74 8.67 -6.14
CA GLY A 59 1.35 7.94 -7.25
C GLY A 59 1.65 6.48 -6.89
N VAL A 60 1.55 5.55 -7.85
CA VAL A 60 1.84 4.12 -7.64
C VAL A 60 2.96 3.65 -8.55
N ALA A 61 3.95 2.95 -7.98
CA ALA A 61 5.03 2.28 -8.71
C ALA A 61 4.87 0.76 -8.60
N HIS A 62 4.30 0.11 -9.62
CA HIS A 62 3.94 -1.31 -9.60
C HIS A 62 5.12 -2.30 -9.45
N ASN A 63 6.36 -1.90 -9.77
CA ASN A 63 7.59 -2.68 -9.52
C ASN A 63 7.57 -4.16 -9.97
N MET A 64 6.93 -4.46 -11.09
CA MET A 64 6.62 -5.82 -11.57
C MET A 64 7.80 -6.81 -11.56
N SER A 65 8.97 -6.40 -12.04
CA SER A 65 10.14 -7.28 -12.09
C SER A 65 10.58 -7.75 -10.69
N ALA A 66 10.51 -6.87 -9.69
CA ALA A 66 10.86 -7.20 -8.31
C ALA A 66 9.81 -8.12 -7.66
N ASN A 67 8.53 -7.89 -7.93
CA ASN A 67 7.44 -8.69 -7.39
C ASN A 67 7.50 -10.13 -7.90
N ILE A 68 7.72 -10.32 -9.21
CA ILE A 68 7.84 -11.64 -9.85
C ILE A 68 9.08 -12.37 -9.33
N LYS A 69 10.23 -11.69 -9.25
CA LYS A 69 11.47 -12.28 -8.71
C LYS A 69 11.28 -12.86 -7.31
N SER A 70 10.43 -12.23 -6.50
CA SER A 70 10.23 -12.57 -5.09
C SER A 70 8.97 -13.40 -4.83
N ALA A 71 8.25 -13.82 -5.89
CA ALA A 71 6.97 -14.52 -5.81
C ALA A 71 5.91 -13.78 -4.95
N LYS A 72 5.92 -12.44 -4.93
CA LYS A 72 5.05 -11.61 -4.09
C LYS A 72 3.70 -11.25 -4.70
N GLY A 73 3.39 -11.70 -5.92
CA GLY A 73 2.13 -11.40 -6.61
C GLY A 73 2.21 -10.20 -7.56
N VAL A 74 1.07 -9.74 -8.05
CA VAL A 74 0.93 -8.60 -8.97
C VAL A 74 -0.03 -7.62 -8.35
N SER A 75 0.37 -6.35 -8.31
CA SER A 75 -0.49 -5.27 -7.81
C SER A 75 -1.74 -5.14 -8.70
N PRO A 76 -2.93 -4.98 -8.10
CA PRO A 76 -4.17 -4.89 -8.85
C PRO A 76 -4.13 -3.69 -9.81
N ALA A 77 -4.61 -3.91 -11.04
CA ALA A 77 -4.65 -2.91 -12.11
C ALA A 77 -5.74 -1.87 -11.89
#